data_AF-A0A3M0LDE3-F1
#
_entry.id   AF-A0A3M0LDE3-F1
#
_cell.length_a   1.000
_cell.length_b   1.000
_cell.length_c   1.000
_cell.angle_alpha   90.00
_cell.angle_beta   90.00
_cell.angle_gamma   90.00
#
_symmetry.space_group_name_H-M   'P 1'
#
loop_
_entity.id
_entity.type
_entity.pdbx_description
1 polymer ?
#
loop_
_entity_poly.entity_id
_entity_poly.type
_entity_poly.pdbx_seq_one_letter_code
_entity_poly.pdbx_strand_id
1 'polypeptide(L)'
;MGKIIPKCNFTGIGANSTMDYIYHLQEEQTAVQTVLEGDSDRPDPMVLGLKHCMPGDMSRLNPGCFSLSGYRVSSDGKPPKFQPPPKPVIIDRKTQKEERRFLSPEFIPPRGRTDPLKYYIERKDMIQRRKVFNIPEFYVGSVLAVTTADPCATDKSKRFVGICIQRGGKGLGATFVLRNVIEDQGVEICYELYSPRIQAIEVLKLEKRLDENLMYLRDALPEYSTFDVNMKPVPRMAHEEIPVNKLQVRMKPKPWSKRWERPKYNIKGIKFELPEHKMEAAKKWSQPWLEFDMLREYDTSKIEEKIWKELSEELEK
;
A
#
# COMPACT_ATOMS: atom_id res chain seq x y z
N MET A 1 -42.33 -48.37 6.46
CA MET A 1 -42.44 -48.13 5.00
C MET A 1 -41.14 -47.48 4.53
N GLY A 2 -40.23 -48.28 3.98
CA GLY A 2 -38.89 -47.86 3.57
C GLY A 2 -38.91 -47.08 2.26
N LYS A 3 -38.13 -46.01 2.18
CA LYS A 3 -37.89 -45.26 0.94
C LYS A 3 -36.61 -45.77 0.28
N ILE A 4 -36.81 -46.22 -0.94
CA ILE A 4 -35.84 -46.83 -1.85
C ILE A 4 -34.98 -45.72 -2.46
N ILE A 5 -33.66 -45.91 -2.41
CA ILE A 5 -32.64 -45.10 -3.06
C ILE A 5 -32.50 -45.61 -4.50
N PRO A 6 -32.58 -44.77 -5.56
CA PRO A 6 -32.22 -45.22 -6.89
C PRO A 6 -30.70 -45.22 -7.07
N LYS A 7 -30.17 -46.41 -7.40
CA LYS A 7 -28.82 -46.62 -7.92
C LYS A 7 -28.75 -46.09 -9.36
N CYS A 8 -27.83 -45.17 -9.64
CA CYS A 8 -27.45 -44.82 -11.01
C CYS A 8 -26.24 -45.67 -11.43
N ASN A 9 -26.41 -46.37 -12.55
CA ASN A 9 -25.44 -47.28 -13.15
C ASN A 9 -24.31 -46.52 -13.85
N PHE A 10 -23.09 -47.02 -13.63
CA PHE A 10 -21.91 -46.72 -14.43
C PHE A 10 -21.98 -47.46 -15.76
N THR A 11 -21.92 -46.73 -16.88
CA THR A 11 -21.54 -47.28 -18.19
C THR A 11 -20.54 -46.33 -18.82
N GLY A 12 -19.32 -46.81 -19.02
CA GLY A 12 -18.22 -46.09 -19.66
C GLY A 12 -18.30 -46.18 -21.18
N ILE A 13 -18.01 -45.05 -21.82
CA ILE A 13 -17.60 -44.82 -23.23
C ILE A 13 -16.94 -43.43 -23.16
N GLY A 14 -15.79 -43.09 -23.72
CA GLY A 14 -14.77 -43.72 -24.53
C GLY A 14 -13.70 -42.62 -24.72
N ALA A 15 -12.44 -43.01 -24.76
CA ALA A 15 -11.33 -42.11 -25.03
C ALA A 15 -11.42 -41.48 -26.43
N ASN A 16 -10.78 -40.31 -26.59
CA ASN A 16 -10.28 -39.67 -27.83
C ASN A 16 -10.85 -38.26 -28.07
N SER A 17 -10.10 -37.23 -27.68
CA SER A 17 -9.79 -36.07 -28.54
C SER A 17 -8.89 -35.09 -27.77
N THR A 18 -7.58 -35.32 -27.87
CA THR A 18 -6.52 -34.39 -27.47
C THR A 18 -5.67 -34.11 -28.69
N MET A 19 -6.19 -33.30 -29.62
CA MET A 19 -5.45 -32.68 -30.72
C MET A 19 -6.47 -31.91 -31.56
N ASP A 20 -6.88 -30.70 -31.14
CA ASP A 20 -7.59 -29.73 -32.02
C ASP A 20 -7.70 -28.31 -31.43
N TYR A 21 -6.84 -27.95 -30.46
CA TYR A 21 -6.81 -26.59 -29.88
C TYR A 21 -5.43 -25.91 -29.97
N ILE A 22 -4.62 -26.31 -30.96
CA ILE A 22 -3.32 -25.69 -31.24
C ILE A 22 -3.23 -25.34 -32.73
N TYR A 23 -4.22 -24.62 -33.30
CA TYR A 23 -4.11 -24.04 -34.65
C TYR A 23 -4.91 -22.75 -34.86
N HIS A 24 -5.30 -22.05 -33.78
CA HIS A 24 -6.05 -20.78 -33.88
C HIS A 24 -5.35 -19.55 -33.28
N LEU A 25 -4.04 -19.63 -33.00
CA LEU A 25 -3.26 -18.54 -32.39
C LEU A 25 -2.09 -18.05 -33.27
N GLN A 26 -2.19 -18.18 -34.60
CA GLN A 26 -1.09 -17.83 -35.49
C GLN A 26 -1.47 -17.09 -36.79
N GLU A 27 -2.61 -16.38 -36.80
CA GLU A 27 -3.05 -15.56 -37.94
C GLU A 27 -3.30 -14.07 -37.64
N GLU A 28 -3.13 -13.59 -36.39
CA GLU A 28 -3.33 -12.16 -36.07
C GLU A 28 -2.04 -11.31 -36.03
N GLN A 29 -0.86 -11.89 -36.29
CA GLN A 29 0.42 -11.15 -36.21
C GLN A 29 0.97 -10.60 -37.54
N THR A 30 0.22 -10.64 -38.64
CA THR A 30 0.72 -10.23 -39.98
C THR A 30 -0.19 -9.26 -40.73
N ALA A 31 -0.81 -8.29 -40.04
CA ALA A 31 -1.68 -7.34 -40.75
C ALA A 31 -1.83 -5.93 -40.13
N VAL A 32 -0.79 -5.32 -39.56
CA VAL A 32 -0.72 -3.83 -39.46
C VAL A 32 0.74 -3.34 -39.50
N GLN A 33 1.49 -3.76 -40.53
CA GLN A 33 2.83 -3.27 -40.82
C GLN A 33 2.87 -2.77 -42.27
N THR A 34 2.01 -1.80 -42.62
CA THR A 34 2.03 -1.11 -43.92
C THR A 34 1.40 0.29 -43.80
N VAL A 35 2.10 1.25 -43.18
CA VAL A 35 1.91 2.68 -43.44
C VAL A 35 3.25 3.40 -43.19
N LEU A 36 4.24 3.19 -44.07
CA LEU A 36 5.44 4.04 -44.15
C LEU A 36 5.97 4.00 -45.59
N GLU A 37 5.52 4.95 -46.41
CA GLU A 37 6.09 5.44 -47.68
C GLU A 37 5.00 6.37 -48.26
N GLY A 38 5.17 7.67 -48.50
CA GLY A 38 6.25 8.61 -48.31
C GLY A 38 5.67 10.02 -48.54
N ASP A 39 6.40 11.06 -48.18
CA ASP A 39 6.44 12.28 -49.00
C ASP A 39 7.66 13.10 -48.59
N SER A 40 8.50 13.30 -49.60
CA SER A 40 9.68 14.14 -49.66
C SER A 40 9.28 15.61 -49.61
N ASP A 41 9.97 16.40 -48.78
CA ASP A 41 10.57 17.68 -49.20
C ASP A 41 11.29 18.36 -48.03
N ARG A 42 12.62 18.41 -48.12
CA ARG A 42 13.48 19.38 -47.42
C ARG A 42 14.24 20.18 -48.47
N PRO A 43 14.47 21.47 -48.22
CA PRO A 43 15.67 22.13 -48.72
C PRO A 43 16.65 22.41 -47.58
N ASP A 44 17.91 22.24 -47.94
CA ASP A 44 19.14 22.26 -47.15
C ASP A 44 19.59 23.67 -46.67
N PRO A 45 20.59 23.74 -45.77
CA PRO A 45 20.92 24.94 -45.01
C PRO A 45 21.91 25.87 -45.73
N MET A 46 21.67 27.18 -45.65
CA MET A 46 22.63 28.19 -46.09
C MET A 46 23.59 28.59 -44.97
N VAL A 47 24.87 28.33 -45.25
CA VAL A 47 26.06 28.89 -44.61
C VAL A 47 26.25 30.34 -45.08
N LEU A 48 26.79 31.21 -44.19
CA LEU A 48 27.52 32.49 -44.39
C LEU A 48 27.03 33.51 -43.34
N GLY A 49 27.85 34.24 -42.59
CA GLY A 49 29.30 34.37 -42.51
C GLY A 49 29.66 35.35 -41.37
N LEU A 50 30.91 35.29 -40.93
CA LEU A 50 31.54 36.27 -40.02
C LEU A 50 31.39 37.70 -40.55
N LYS A 51 30.98 38.66 -39.70
CA LYS A 51 31.45 40.06 -39.75
C LYS A 51 31.51 40.72 -38.36
N HIS A 52 32.76 40.99 -37.94
CA HIS A 52 33.29 42.25 -37.40
C HIS A 52 32.72 42.88 -36.10
N CYS A 53 33.64 42.99 -35.14
CA CYS A 53 33.67 43.93 -34.01
C CYS A 53 33.65 45.40 -34.43
N MET A 54 33.10 46.28 -33.58
CA MET A 54 33.79 47.42 -32.92
C MET A 54 32.81 48.18 -31.97
N PRO A 55 33.28 49.05 -31.05
CA PRO A 55 32.96 48.97 -29.62
C PRO A 55 32.02 50.07 -29.10
N GLY A 56 31.39 49.81 -27.95
CA GLY A 56 30.56 50.79 -27.23
C GLY A 56 30.78 50.72 -25.73
N ASP A 57 31.51 51.71 -25.23
CA ASP A 57 31.48 52.34 -23.91
C ASP A 57 31.59 51.52 -22.62
N MET A 58 32.81 51.61 -22.10
CA MET A 58 33.22 51.39 -20.73
C MET A 58 32.75 52.58 -19.87
N SER A 59 31.86 52.36 -18.89
CA SER A 59 32.04 52.92 -17.54
C SER A 59 30.96 52.50 -16.53
N ARG A 60 31.45 52.13 -15.34
CA ARG A 60 30.79 52.09 -14.01
C ARG A 60 29.84 50.93 -13.71
N LEU A 61 30.39 49.83 -13.19
CA LEU A 61 29.77 49.07 -12.09
C LEU A 61 30.83 48.57 -11.10
N ASN A 62 30.52 48.74 -9.81
CA ASN A 62 31.30 48.38 -8.61
C ASN A 62 31.81 46.91 -8.61
N PRO A 63 33.02 46.62 -8.10
CA PRO A 63 33.42 45.26 -7.81
C PRO A 63 32.87 44.83 -6.44
N GLY A 64 31.66 44.29 -6.44
CA GLY A 64 31.12 43.54 -5.30
C GLY A 64 31.78 42.16 -5.24
N CYS A 65 32.82 42.05 -4.41
CA CYS A 65 33.38 40.84 -3.80
C CYS A 65 32.76 39.49 -4.24
N PHE A 66 33.25 38.88 -5.32
CA PHE A 66 33.13 37.44 -5.51
C PHE A 66 34.26 36.77 -4.73
N SER A 67 33.93 36.28 -3.53
CA SER A 67 34.83 35.45 -2.73
C SER A 67 35.09 34.13 -3.46
N LEU A 68 36.22 34.04 -4.17
CA LEU A 68 36.79 32.76 -4.59
C LEU A 68 37.29 32.03 -3.34
N SER A 69 36.46 31.14 -2.80
CA SER A 69 36.91 30.13 -1.84
C SER A 69 38.01 29.29 -2.48
N GLY A 70 39.21 29.37 -1.92
CA GLY A 70 40.43 28.77 -2.46
C GLY A 70 40.36 27.26 -2.66
N TYR A 71 40.77 26.84 -3.86
CA TYR A 71 41.12 25.47 -4.15
C TYR A 71 42.38 25.09 -3.36
N ARG A 72 42.22 24.30 -2.29
CA ARG A 72 43.35 23.55 -1.72
C ARG A 72 43.65 22.38 -2.64
N VAL A 73 44.68 22.51 -3.47
CA VAL A 73 45.26 21.40 -4.23
C VAL A 73 45.89 20.44 -3.23
N SER A 74 45.31 19.24 -3.07
CA SER A 74 45.95 18.14 -2.35
C SER A 74 47.12 17.62 -3.18
N SER A 75 48.24 17.30 -2.52
CA SER A 75 49.53 16.96 -3.12
C SER A 75 49.61 15.59 -3.81
N ASP A 76 48.51 14.85 -3.89
CA ASP A 76 48.43 13.58 -4.60
C ASP A 76 47.63 13.80 -5.87
N GLY A 77 48.25 13.66 -7.05
CA GLY A 77 47.71 13.95 -8.39
C GLY A 77 46.53 13.07 -8.85
N LYS A 78 45.63 12.69 -7.94
CA LYS A 78 44.35 12.04 -8.24
C LYS A 78 43.23 13.08 -8.11
N PRO A 79 42.33 13.20 -9.11
CA PRO A 79 41.17 14.08 -8.98
C PRO A 79 40.34 13.67 -7.75
N PRO A 80 39.76 14.63 -7.01
CA PRO A 80 38.93 14.31 -5.86
C PRO A 80 37.79 13.38 -6.28
N LYS A 81 37.69 12.23 -5.62
CA LYS A 81 36.63 11.24 -5.88
C LYS A 81 35.28 11.92 -5.62
N PHE A 82 34.37 11.88 -6.59
CA PHE A 82 33.03 12.46 -6.46
C PHE A 82 32.36 11.99 -5.16
N GLN A 83 32.05 12.94 -4.28
CA GLN A 83 31.26 12.69 -3.07
C GLN A 83 29.80 12.97 -3.42
N PRO A 84 28.90 11.97 -3.30
CA PRO A 84 27.49 12.20 -3.60
C PRO A 84 26.93 13.28 -2.66
N PRO A 85 26.14 14.24 -3.17
CA PRO A 85 25.59 15.30 -2.34
C PRO A 85 24.65 14.71 -1.27
N PRO A 86 24.58 15.31 -0.07
CA PRO A 86 23.58 14.92 0.91
C PRO A 86 22.18 15.15 0.34
N LYS A 87 21.22 14.30 0.73
CA LYS A 87 19.82 14.46 0.31
C LYS A 87 19.29 15.82 0.76
N PRO A 88 18.65 16.61 -0.12
CA PRO A 88 18.12 17.91 0.24
C PRO A 88 16.98 17.75 1.26
N VAL A 89 17.06 18.47 2.38
CA VAL A 89 15.98 18.55 3.36
C VAL A 89 15.15 19.79 3.04
N ILE A 90 14.00 19.58 2.39
CA ILE A 90 13.08 20.66 2.01
C ILE A 90 12.15 20.94 3.20
N ILE A 91 12.27 22.13 3.79
CA ILE A 91 11.41 22.58 4.89
C ILE A 91 10.70 23.86 4.46
N ASP A 92 9.43 23.72 4.08
CA ASP A 92 8.58 24.86 3.79
C ASP A 92 8.15 25.51 5.11
N ARG A 93 8.72 26.67 5.43
CA ARG A 93 8.42 27.43 6.66
C ARG A 93 7.03 28.10 6.65
N LYS A 94 6.34 28.11 5.50
CA LYS A 94 5.06 28.83 5.31
C LYS A 94 3.84 28.07 5.82
N THR A 95 3.94 26.75 5.95
CA THR A 95 2.83 25.90 6.40
C THR A 95 2.97 25.66 7.89
N GLN A 96 1.98 26.09 8.68
CA GLN A 96 1.91 25.72 10.09
C GLN A 96 1.85 24.18 10.16
N LYS A 97 2.87 23.56 10.76
CA LYS A 97 2.92 22.11 10.92
C LYS A 97 2.09 21.75 12.14
N GLU A 98 0.89 21.24 11.92
CA GLU A 98 0.16 20.55 12.97
C GLU A 98 0.88 19.22 13.27
N GLU A 99 1.43 19.07 14.47
CA GLU A 99 2.05 17.82 14.90
C GLU A 99 0.97 16.78 15.14
N ARG A 100 0.69 15.96 14.12
CA ARG A 100 -0.25 14.85 14.22
C ARG A 100 0.35 13.73 15.06
N ARG A 101 -0.32 13.40 16.17
CA ARG A 101 0.01 12.24 16.99
C ARG A 101 -0.71 10.99 16.45
N PHE A 102 0.05 9.93 16.18
CA PHE A 102 -0.50 8.64 15.73
C PHE A 102 -0.42 7.59 16.84
N LEU A 103 -1.57 7.12 17.30
CA LEU A 103 -1.67 5.96 18.19
C LEU A 103 -2.05 4.73 17.37
N SER A 104 -1.30 3.64 17.52
CA SER A 104 -1.61 2.42 16.78
C SER A 104 -2.85 1.70 17.38
N PRO A 105 -3.77 1.15 16.55
CA PRO A 105 -5.06 0.61 17.02
C PRO A 105 -5.00 -0.54 18.03
N GLU A 106 -3.90 -1.27 18.08
CA GLU A 106 -3.67 -2.40 18.98
C GLU A 106 -3.43 -2.01 20.44
N PHE A 107 -3.04 -0.76 20.70
CA PHE A 107 -2.88 -0.23 22.06
C PHE A 107 -4.21 0.05 22.74
N ILE A 108 -5.27 0.32 21.96
CA ILE A 108 -6.60 0.62 22.48
C ILE A 108 -7.26 -0.70 22.90
N PRO A 109 -7.49 -0.95 24.20
CA PRO A 109 -8.08 -2.19 24.68
C PRO A 109 -9.53 -2.33 24.20
N PRO A 110 -10.04 -3.56 24.06
CA PRO A 110 -11.45 -3.77 23.76
C PRO A 110 -12.32 -3.43 24.98
N ARG A 111 -13.57 -3.02 24.72
CA ARG A 111 -14.59 -2.87 25.78
C ARG A 111 -14.81 -4.21 26.49
N GLY A 112 -14.56 -4.26 27.79
CA GLY A 112 -14.66 -5.47 28.59
C GLY A 112 -14.43 -5.20 30.08
N ARG A 113 -14.47 -6.28 30.89
CA ARG A 113 -14.32 -6.23 32.36
C ARG A 113 -12.95 -6.71 32.85
N THR A 114 -12.00 -6.88 31.94
CA THR A 114 -10.64 -7.31 32.25
C THR A 114 -9.92 -6.26 33.10
N ASP A 115 -9.12 -6.72 34.06
CA ASP A 115 -8.33 -5.83 34.92
C ASP A 115 -7.38 -4.94 34.08
N PRO A 116 -7.39 -3.61 34.29
CA PRO A 116 -6.45 -2.68 33.66
C PRO A 116 -4.97 -3.04 33.81
N LEU A 117 -4.59 -3.73 34.88
CA LEU A 117 -3.22 -4.18 35.12
C LEU A 117 -2.72 -5.09 33.99
N LYS A 118 -3.59 -5.96 33.45
CA LYS A 118 -3.25 -6.83 32.32
C LYS A 118 -2.83 -6.02 31.10
N TYR A 119 -3.58 -4.96 30.76
CA TYR A 119 -3.26 -4.09 29.63
C TYR A 119 -2.03 -3.22 29.88
N TYR A 120 -1.76 -2.85 31.14
CA TYR A 120 -0.53 -2.13 31.47
C TYR A 120 0.72 -3.01 31.23
N ILE A 121 0.72 -4.24 31.75
CA ILE A 121 1.84 -5.19 31.56
C ILE A 121 2.02 -5.50 30.06
N GLU A 122 0.92 -5.81 29.36
CA GLU A 122 0.95 -6.09 27.93
C GLU A 122 1.52 -4.93 27.10
N ARG A 123 1.13 -3.68 27.42
CA ARG A 123 1.67 -2.49 26.76
C ARG A 123 3.16 -2.28 27.05
N LYS A 124 3.59 -2.53 28.29
CA LYS A 124 5.01 -2.46 28.65
C LYS A 124 5.85 -3.40 27.77
N ASP A 125 5.41 -4.64 27.60
CA ASP A 125 6.09 -5.63 26.75
C ASP A 125 6.07 -5.20 25.26
N MET A 126 4.95 -4.66 24.78
CA MET A 126 4.85 -4.12 23.42
C MET A 126 5.85 -2.98 23.17
N ILE A 127 6.03 -2.08 24.15
CA ILE A 127 6.96 -0.94 24.05
C ILE A 127 8.40 -1.46 24.04
N GLN A 128 8.74 -2.39 24.93
CA GLN A 128 10.06 -3.03 24.94
C GLN A 128 10.39 -3.67 23.60
N ARG A 129 9.42 -4.37 22.98
CA ARG A 129 9.61 -4.94 21.64
C ARG A 129 9.82 -3.85 20.58
N ARG A 130 9.11 -2.72 20.66
CA ARG A 130 9.26 -1.58 19.73
C ARG A 130 10.59 -0.85 19.86
N LYS A 131 11.20 -0.83 21.05
CA LYS A 131 12.56 -0.29 21.23
C LYS A 131 13.61 -1.07 20.42
N VAL A 132 13.42 -2.38 20.28
CA VAL A 132 14.30 -3.25 19.48
C VAL A 132 13.89 -3.27 18.00
N PHE A 133 12.59 -3.21 17.71
CA PHE A 133 12.03 -3.36 16.37
C PHE A 133 11.10 -2.21 16.02
N ASN A 134 11.52 -1.38 15.07
CA ASN A 134 10.73 -0.24 14.63
C ASN A 134 9.51 -0.69 13.81
N ILE A 135 8.31 -0.39 14.32
CA ILE A 135 7.05 -0.68 13.64
C ILE A 135 6.53 0.64 13.05
N PRO A 136 6.47 0.79 11.73
CA PRO A 136 6.05 2.03 11.09
C PRO A 136 4.53 2.26 11.22
N GLU A 137 4.11 3.51 11.01
CA GLU A 137 2.70 3.85 10.83
C GLU A 137 2.18 3.33 9.49
N PHE A 138 1.08 2.57 9.51
CA PHE A 138 0.38 2.13 8.30
C PHE A 138 -1.12 1.92 8.57
N TYR A 139 -1.90 1.92 7.50
CA TYR A 139 -3.36 1.77 7.55
C TYR A 139 -3.82 0.63 6.67
N VAL A 140 -5.09 0.26 6.82
CA VAL A 140 -5.75 -0.61 5.84
C VAL A 140 -5.82 0.13 4.50
N GLY A 141 -5.34 -0.53 3.45
CA GLY A 141 -5.12 0.05 2.14
C GLY A 141 -3.67 0.39 1.80
N SER A 142 -2.79 0.48 2.79
CA SER A 142 -1.36 0.72 2.56
C SER A 142 -0.67 -0.52 1.97
N VAL A 143 0.33 -0.30 1.11
CA VAL A 143 1.15 -1.38 0.53
C VAL A 143 2.41 -1.55 1.37
N LEU A 144 2.63 -2.76 1.87
CA LEU A 144 3.73 -3.11 2.77
C LEU A 144 4.62 -4.18 2.14
N ALA A 145 5.89 -4.15 2.51
CA ALA A 145 6.82 -5.25 2.31
C ALA A 145 7.27 -5.77 3.67
N VAL A 146 7.01 -7.05 3.95
CA VAL A 146 7.38 -7.69 5.21
C VAL A 146 8.45 -8.71 4.94
N THR A 147 9.56 -8.62 5.68
CA THR A 147 10.64 -9.59 5.64
C THR A 147 10.59 -10.44 6.90
N THR A 148 10.43 -11.75 6.75
CA THR A 148 10.34 -12.71 7.85
C THR A 148 11.44 -13.74 7.76
N ALA A 149 11.99 -14.13 8.91
CA ALA A 149 12.87 -15.29 9.03
C ALA A 149 12.05 -16.58 8.85
N ASP A 150 12.43 -17.39 7.87
CA ASP A 150 11.85 -18.71 7.63
C ASP A 150 12.98 -19.73 7.50
N PRO A 151 13.08 -20.72 8.42
CA PRO A 151 14.16 -21.71 8.41
C PRO A 151 14.18 -22.56 7.14
N CYS A 152 13.05 -22.67 6.43
CA CYS A 152 12.93 -23.49 5.22
C CYS A 152 13.25 -22.72 3.93
N ALA A 153 13.46 -21.40 3.99
CA ALA A 153 13.86 -20.61 2.82
C ALA A 153 15.35 -20.76 2.53
N THR A 154 15.74 -20.72 1.26
CA THR A 154 17.14 -20.74 0.81
C THR A 154 17.98 -19.69 1.53
N ASP A 155 17.49 -18.46 1.59
CA ASP A 155 18.19 -17.33 2.22
C ASP A 155 17.79 -17.11 3.70
N LYS A 156 17.14 -18.12 4.31
CA LYS A 156 16.55 -18.09 5.67
C LYS A 156 15.60 -16.92 5.95
N SER A 157 15.29 -16.13 4.94
CA SER A 157 14.43 -14.96 4.97
C SER A 157 13.52 -14.98 3.76
N LYS A 158 12.29 -14.50 3.93
CA LYS A 158 11.29 -14.37 2.88
C LYS A 158 10.72 -12.96 2.93
N ARG A 159 10.70 -12.29 1.78
CA ARG A 159 10.06 -10.99 1.58
C ARG A 159 8.73 -11.20 0.88
N PHE A 160 7.66 -10.62 1.43
CA PHE A 160 6.34 -10.60 0.81
C PHE A 160 5.84 -9.17 0.69
N VAL A 161 5.38 -8.80 -0.49
CA VAL A 161 4.80 -7.49 -0.79
C VAL A 161 3.31 -7.65 -1.02
N GLY A 162 2.50 -6.78 -0.43
CA GLY A 162 1.07 -6.77 -0.65
C GLY A 162 0.34 -5.62 0.03
N ILE A 163 -0.94 -5.49 -0.28
CA ILE A 163 -1.84 -4.52 0.35
C ILE A 163 -2.33 -5.05 1.70
N CYS A 164 -2.31 -4.20 2.72
CA CYS A 164 -2.91 -4.51 4.01
C CYS A 164 -4.44 -4.45 3.92
N ILE A 165 -5.12 -5.60 3.97
CA ILE A 165 -6.58 -5.69 3.81
C ILE A 165 -7.33 -5.59 5.14
N GLN A 166 -6.71 -5.99 6.24
CA GLN A 166 -7.29 -5.94 7.57
C GLN A 166 -6.18 -5.81 8.61
N ARG A 167 -6.44 -4.99 9.63
CA ARG A 167 -5.72 -5.03 10.91
C ARG A 167 -6.67 -5.57 11.97
N GLY A 168 -6.21 -6.56 12.72
CA GLY A 168 -6.98 -7.26 13.73
C GLY A 168 -6.16 -7.51 14.99
N GLY A 169 -6.79 -8.15 15.97
CA GLY A 169 -6.16 -8.41 17.26
C GLY A 169 -5.97 -7.15 18.10
N LYS A 170 -5.51 -7.36 19.33
CA LYS A 170 -5.24 -6.34 20.35
C LYS A 170 -4.02 -6.76 21.16
N GLY A 171 -3.29 -5.79 21.70
CA GLY A 171 -2.11 -6.08 22.52
C GLY A 171 -1.00 -6.78 21.73
N LEU A 172 -0.38 -7.80 22.34
CA LEU A 172 0.71 -8.57 21.71
C LEU A 172 0.22 -9.44 20.54
N GLY A 173 -1.06 -9.85 20.56
CA GLY A 173 -1.71 -10.63 19.50
C GLY A 173 -2.21 -9.80 18.32
N ALA A 174 -1.71 -8.58 18.13
CA ALA A 174 -2.06 -7.74 17.00
C ALA A 174 -1.60 -8.38 15.68
N THR A 175 -2.52 -8.47 14.72
CA THR A 175 -2.28 -9.10 13.42
C THR A 175 -2.67 -8.18 12.27
N PHE A 176 -2.08 -8.42 11.11
CA PHE A 176 -2.49 -7.78 9.87
C PHE A 176 -2.37 -8.76 8.72
N VAL A 177 -3.28 -8.66 7.76
CA VAL A 177 -3.33 -9.55 6.61
C VAL A 177 -2.86 -8.79 5.38
N LEU A 178 -1.83 -9.31 4.72
CA LEU A 178 -1.37 -8.84 3.42
C LEU A 178 -1.95 -9.71 2.31
N ARG A 179 -2.42 -9.07 1.24
CA ARG A 179 -2.90 -9.72 0.03
C ARG A 179 -2.07 -9.27 -1.16
N ASN A 180 -1.71 -10.21 -2.02
CA ASN A 180 -1.17 -9.93 -3.36
C ASN A 180 -1.62 -11.04 -4.33
N VAL A 181 -1.61 -10.73 -5.63
CA VAL A 181 -1.76 -11.72 -6.69
C VAL A 181 -0.39 -11.91 -7.32
N ILE A 182 0.15 -13.12 -7.23
CA ILE A 182 1.45 -13.50 -7.78
C ILE A 182 1.19 -14.61 -8.77
N GLU A 183 1.62 -14.44 -10.03
CA GLU A 183 1.39 -15.43 -11.10
C GLU A 183 -0.11 -15.83 -11.21
N ASP A 184 -0.98 -14.82 -11.21
CA ASP A 184 -2.46 -14.96 -11.22
C ASP A 184 -3.08 -15.73 -10.04
N GLN A 185 -2.27 -16.13 -9.06
CA GLN A 185 -2.73 -16.77 -7.84
C GLN A 185 -2.83 -15.76 -6.70
N GLY A 186 -4.02 -15.67 -6.09
CA GLY A 186 -4.24 -14.83 -4.92
C GLY A 186 -3.60 -15.44 -3.67
N VAL A 187 -2.61 -14.77 -3.10
CA VAL A 187 -1.91 -15.18 -1.87
C VAL A 187 -2.24 -14.20 -0.74
N GLU A 188 -2.56 -14.75 0.43
CA GLU A 188 -2.77 -13.98 1.64
C GLU A 188 -1.91 -14.52 2.77
N ILE A 189 -1.24 -13.63 3.48
CA ILE A 189 -0.42 -13.98 4.65
C ILE A 189 -0.85 -13.12 5.83
N CYS A 190 -1.17 -13.78 6.93
CA CYS A 190 -1.45 -13.14 8.21
C CYS A 190 -0.17 -13.04 9.01
N TYR A 191 0.26 -11.81 9.33
CA TYR A 191 1.43 -11.53 10.14
C TYR A 191 1.01 -11.07 11.53
N GLU A 192 1.74 -11.52 12.55
CA GLU A 192 1.66 -11.04 13.92
C GLU A 192 2.67 -9.89 14.10
N LEU A 193 2.18 -8.71 14.45
CA LEU A 193 2.97 -7.47 14.51
C LEU A 193 4.19 -7.57 15.44
N TYR A 194 4.05 -8.30 16.55
CA TYR A 194 5.09 -8.44 17.59
C TYR A 194 5.90 -9.73 17.47
N SER A 195 5.72 -10.51 16.41
CA SER A 195 6.44 -11.77 16.25
C SER A 195 7.96 -11.55 16.19
N PRO A 196 8.77 -12.37 16.87
CA PRO A 196 10.23 -12.28 16.79
C PRO A 196 10.78 -12.70 15.42
N ARG A 197 9.98 -13.40 14.61
CA ARG A 197 10.36 -13.84 13.26
C ARG A 197 10.36 -12.70 12.24
N ILE A 198 9.66 -11.60 12.51
CA ILE A 198 9.66 -10.45 11.61
C ILE A 198 10.97 -9.68 11.78
N GLN A 199 11.69 -9.51 10.67
CA GLN A 199 12.96 -8.81 10.61
C GLN A 199 12.77 -7.34 10.23
N ALA A 200 11.87 -7.05 9.28
CA ALA A 200 11.59 -5.70 8.82
C ALA A 200 10.14 -5.57 8.32
N ILE A 201 9.51 -4.43 8.59
CA ILE A 201 8.26 -3.99 7.97
C ILE A 201 8.57 -2.68 7.27
N GLU A 202 8.52 -2.68 5.95
CA GLU A 202 8.72 -1.51 5.11
C GLU A 202 7.37 -1.05 4.54
N VAL A 203 7.08 0.24 4.66
CA VAL A 203 5.90 0.84 4.02
C VAL A 203 6.30 1.29 2.62
N LEU A 204 5.80 0.61 1.59
CA LEU A 204 6.06 0.99 0.20
C LEU A 204 5.17 2.15 -0.24
N LYS A 205 3.89 2.10 0.13
CA LYS A 205 2.92 3.15 -0.19
C LYS A 205 1.98 3.34 0.99
N LEU A 206 2.06 4.51 1.62
CA LEU A 206 1.17 4.89 2.71
C LEU A 206 -0.09 5.54 2.13
N GLU A 207 -1.21 4.81 2.18
CA GLU A 207 -2.53 5.31 1.78
C GLU A 207 -3.62 4.73 2.67
N LYS A 208 -4.72 5.48 2.81
CA LYS A 208 -5.97 5.01 3.40
C LYS A 208 -6.98 4.69 2.29
N ARG A 209 -7.90 3.77 2.56
CA ARG A 209 -9.09 3.54 1.74
C ARG A 209 -10.34 4.09 2.44
N LEU A 210 -11.46 4.09 1.73
CA LEU A 210 -12.75 4.50 2.28
C LEU A 210 -13.26 3.55 3.37
N ASP A 211 -12.86 2.29 3.29
CA ASP A 211 -13.27 1.23 4.20
C ASP A 211 -12.12 0.81 5.11
N GLU A 212 -12.44 0.45 6.35
CA GLU A 212 -11.48 -0.07 7.33
C GLU A 212 -11.14 -1.55 7.10
N ASN A 213 -11.89 -2.25 6.24
CA ASN A 213 -11.73 -3.67 5.96
C ASN A 213 -11.94 -3.96 4.47
N LEU A 214 -10.89 -4.43 3.79
CA LEU A 214 -10.84 -4.68 2.35
C LEU A 214 -10.97 -6.17 2.01
N MET A 215 -11.59 -6.97 2.87
CA MET A 215 -11.80 -8.41 2.63
C MET A 215 -12.62 -8.70 1.37
N TYR A 216 -13.36 -7.73 0.85
CA TYR A 216 -14.07 -7.83 -0.43
C TYR A 216 -13.14 -7.94 -1.65
N LEU A 217 -11.85 -7.61 -1.52
CA LEU A 217 -10.85 -7.77 -2.59
C LEU A 217 -10.64 -9.23 -3.05
N ARG A 218 -11.10 -10.21 -2.26
CA ARG A 218 -11.15 -11.63 -2.66
C ARG A 218 -12.12 -11.88 -3.82
N ASP A 219 -13.25 -11.16 -3.81
CA ASP A 219 -14.32 -11.26 -4.79
C ASP A 219 -14.24 -10.16 -5.86
N ALA A 220 -13.26 -9.24 -5.75
CA ALA A 220 -12.99 -8.20 -6.72
C ALA A 220 -12.20 -8.71 -7.93
N LEU A 221 -12.12 -7.90 -8.99
CA LEU A 221 -11.20 -8.16 -10.10
C LEU A 221 -9.74 -8.22 -9.60
N PRO A 222 -8.89 -9.12 -10.15
CA PRO A 222 -7.50 -9.28 -9.71
C PRO A 222 -6.65 -8.01 -9.82
N GLU A 223 -6.95 -7.12 -10.77
CA GLU A 223 -6.25 -5.85 -10.99
C GLU A 223 -6.11 -5.01 -9.73
N TYR A 224 -7.13 -4.98 -8.87
CA TYR A 224 -7.12 -4.18 -7.63
C TYR A 224 -6.30 -4.81 -6.49
N SER A 225 -5.90 -6.07 -6.63
CA SER A 225 -5.11 -6.83 -5.65
C SER A 225 -3.69 -7.14 -6.13
N THR A 226 -3.36 -6.81 -7.38
CA THR A 226 -2.07 -7.15 -8.00
C THR A 226 -1.09 -6.00 -7.78
N PHE A 227 0.01 -6.29 -7.09
CA PHE A 227 1.08 -5.34 -6.82
C PHE A 227 2.43 -5.94 -7.21
N ASP A 228 3.28 -5.11 -7.82
CA ASP A 228 4.64 -5.51 -8.16
C ASP A 228 5.45 -5.82 -6.89
N VAL A 229 6.07 -7.00 -6.86
CA VAL A 229 6.92 -7.48 -5.77
C VAL A 229 8.16 -6.61 -5.61
N ASN A 230 8.64 -6.00 -6.70
CA ASN A 230 9.84 -5.16 -6.73
C ASN A 230 9.53 -3.65 -6.63
N MET A 231 8.32 -3.29 -6.21
CA MET A 231 7.92 -1.90 -6.04
C MET A 231 8.83 -1.16 -5.03
N LYS A 232 9.30 0.03 -5.42
CA LYS A 232 10.10 0.89 -4.56
C LYS A 232 9.23 1.74 -3.63
N PRO A 233 9.69 2.07 -2.42
CA PRO A 233 8.96 2.96 -1.52
C PRO A 233 8.75 4.35 -2.12
N VAL A 234 7.51 4.84 -2.07
CA VAL A 234 7.15 6.19 -2.49
C VAL A 234 7.57 7.17 -1.40
N PRO A 235 8.51 8.10 -1.66
CA PRO A 235 8.95 9.06 -0.65
C PRO A 235 7.82 10.00 -0.26
N ARG A 236 7.71 10.29 1.03
CA ARG A 236 6.68 11.16 1.61
C ARG A 236 7.27 12.01 2.72
N MET A 237 6.78 13.24 2.85
CA MET A 237 7.12 14.09 3.98
C MET A 237 6.30 13.72 5.22
N ALA A 238 6.94 13.67 6.39
CA ALA A 238 6.30 13.21 7.62
C ALA A 238 5.12 14.08 8.12
N HIS A 239 5.07 15.35 7.71
CA HIS A 239 4.06 16.32 8.17
C HIS A 239 2.84 16.44 7.25
N GLU A 240 2.80 15.68 6.14
CA GLU A 240 1.69 15.71 5.20
C GLU A 240 0.53 14.82 5.71
N GLU A 241 -0.72 15.23 5.48
CA GLU A 241 -1.91 14.42 5.80
C GLU A 241 -2.04 13.19 4.92
N ILE A 242 -2.37 12.04 5.53
CA ILE A 242 -2.35 10.76 4.83
C ILE A 242 -3.43 10.71 3.74
N PRO A 243 -3.04 10.45 2.47
CA PRO A 243 -3.97 10.48 1.35
C PRO A 243 -5.00 9.36 1.48
N VAL A 244 -6.26 9.73 1.28
CA VAL A 244 -7.38 8.79 1.21
C VAL A 244 -7.68 8.49 -0.25
N ASN A 245 -7.36 7.28 -0.68
CA ASN A 245 -7.68 6.78 -2.01
C ASN A 245 -9.17 6.43 -2.10
N LYS A 246 -9.92 7.23 -2.87
CA LYS A 246 -11.37 7.10 -3.08
C LYS A 246 -11.75 6.15 -4.21
N LEU A 247 -10.80 5.40 -4.77
CA LEU A 247 -11.04 4.44 -5.85
C LEU A 247 -12.09 3.41 -5.43
N GLN A 248 -13.12 3.27 -6.27
CA GLN A 248 -14.15 2.23 -6.13
C GLN A 248 -13.78 1.01 -6.96
N VAL A 249 -13.97 -0.16 -6.36
CA VAL A 249 -13.60 -1.46 -6.90
C VAL A 249 -14.78 -2.08 -7.65
N ARG A 250 -14.48 -2.73 -8.79
CA ARG A 250 -15.42 -3.58 -9.53
C ARG A 250 -15.32 -5.03 -9.06
N MET A 251 -16.48 -5.66 -8.87
CA MET A 251 -16.59 -7.03 -8.36
C MET A 251 -16.66 -8.04 -9.51
N LYS A 252 -16.25 -9.28 -9.24
CA LYS A 252 -16.52 -10.44 -10.12
C LYS A 252 -18.03 -10.69 -10.21
N PRO A 253 -18.51 -11.44 -11.21
CA PRO A 253 -19.90 -11.94 -11.18
C PRO A 253 -20.13 -12.80 -9.93
N LYS A 254 -21.39 -12.84 -9.47
CA LYS A 254 -21.81 -13.68 -8.34
C LYS A 254 -21.64 -15.18 -8.70
N PRO A 255 -21.43 -16.09 -7.71
CA PRO A 255 -21.49 -15.89 -6.26
C PRO A 255 -20.20 -15.33 -5.64
N TRP A 256 -20.36 -14.49 -4.62
CA TRP A 256 -19.27 -13.94 -3.80
C TRP A 256 -19.13 -14.69 -2.48
N SER A 257 -17.96 -14.58 -1.85
CA SER A 257 -17.69 -15.15 -0.53
C SER A 257 -18.63 -14.63 0.56
N LYS A 258 -19.02 -13.35 0.49
CA LYS A 258 -19.98 -12.72 1.40
C LYS A 258 -20.97 -11.84 0.64
N ARG A 259 -22.09 -11.54 1.30
CA ARG A 259 -23.13 -10.64 0.78
C ARG A 259 -22.77 -9.19 1.09
N TRP A 260 -21.75 -8.68 0.39
CA TRP A 260 -21.18 -7.35 0.58
C TRP A 260 -22.19 -6.21 0.35
N GLU A 261 -23.26 -6.47 -0.42
CA GLU A 261 -24.34 -5.51 -0.67
C GLU A 261 -25.17 -5.16 0.56
N ARG A 262 -25.00 -5.88 1.68
CA ARG A 262 -25.81 -5.69 2.88
C ARG A 262 -25.34 -4.48 3.70
N PRO A 263 -26.27 -3.64 4.21
CA PRO A 263 -25.95 -2.46 5.02
C PRO A 263 -25.07 -2.76 6.26
N LYS A 264 -25.14 -3.97 6.82
CA LYS A 264 -24.32 -4.41 7.97
C LYS A 264 -22.81 -4.19 7.76
N TYR A 265 -22.31 -4.29 6.52
CA TYR A 265 -20.88 -4.12 6.26
C TYR A 265 -20.48 -2.66 6.05
N ASN A 266 -21.43 -1.76 5.73
CA ASN A 266 -21.21 -0.34 5.49
C ASN A 266 -20.04 -0.04 4.52
N ILE A 267 -19.96 -0.79 3.41
CA ILE A 267 -18.86 -0.67 2.44
C ILE A 267 -19.15 0.46 1.46
N LYS A 268 -18.22 1.41 1.35
CA LYS A 268 -18.25 2.57 0.45
C LYS A 268 -17.31 2.40 -0.76
N GLY A 269 -16.34 1.49 -0.68
CA GLY A 269 -15.34 1.24 -1.72
C GLY A 269 -15.77 0.30 -2.84
N ILE A 270 -17.00 -0.21 -2.86
CA ILE A 270 -17.51 -1.08 -3.93
C ILE A 270 -18.47 -0.31 -4.82
N LYS A 271 -18.27 -0.40 -6.15
CA LYS A 271 -19.26 0.04 -7.12
C LYS A 271 -20.22 -1.13 -7.42
N PHE A 272 -21.40 -1.12 -6.80
CA PHE A 272 -22.40 -2.18 -6.99
C PHE A 272 -23.11 -2.02 -8.35
N GLU A 273 -22.70 -2.80 -9.34
CA GLU A 273 -23.38 -2.93 -10.64
C GLU A 273 -24.46 -4.03 -10.55
N LEU A 274 -25.41 -3.87 -9.63
CA LEU A 274 -26.49 -4.82 -9.37
C LEU A 274 -27.84 -4.25 -9.81
N PRO A 275 -28.78 -5.10 -10.28
CA PRO A 275 -30.16 -4.69 -10.53
C PRO A 275 -30.82 -4.09 -9.28
N GLU A 276 -31.67 -3.09 -9.47
CA GLU A 276 -32.34 -2.34 -8.40
C GLU A 276 -33.10 -3.24 -7.42
N HIS A 277 -33.86 -4.22 -7.91
CA HIS A 277 -34.58 -5.18 -7.05
C HIS A 277 -33.66 -5.91 -6.05
N LYS A 278 -32.39 -6.17 -6.40
CA LYS A 278 -31.43 -6.81 -5.50
C LYS A 278 -30.94 -5.83 -4.44
N MET A 279 -30.73 -4.57 -4.81
CA MET A 279 -30.36 -3.50 -3.88
C MET A 279 -31.49 -3.22 -2.89
N GLU A 280 -32.74 -3.18 -3.35
CA GLU A 280 -33.93 -3.07 -2.48
C GLU A 280 -34.04 -4.24 -1.52
N ALA A 281 -33.85 -5.48 -2.00
CA ALA A 281 -33.85 -6.66 -1.15
C ALA A 281 -32.75 -6.60 -0.08
N ALA A 282 -31.58 -6.06 -0.41
CA ALA A 282 -30.49 -5.85 0.56
C ALA A 282 -30.84 -4.75 1.58
N LYS A 283 -31.49 -3.66 1.12
CA LYS A 283 -31.94 -2.54 1.97
C LYS A 283 -32.94 -2.97 3.05
N LYS A 284 -33.74 -4.02 2.81
CA LYS A 284 -34.64 -4.61 3.82
C LYS A 284 -33.92 -5.09 5.10
N TRP A 285 -32.60 -5.33 5.02
CA TRP A 285 -31.78 -5.75 6.15
C TRP A 285 -31.10 -4.57 6.87
N SER A 286 -31.45 -3.32 6.52
CA SER A 286 -30.93 -2.14 7.20
C SER A 286 -31.42 -2.09 8.65
N GLN A 287 -30.60 -1.50 9.50
CA GLN A 287 -30.92 -1.26 10.91
C GLN A 287 -30.62 0.20 11.23
N PRO A 288 -31.47 1.16 10.80
CA PRO A 288 -31.17 2.59 10.91
C PRO A 288 -30.98 3.07 12.36
N TRP A 289 -31.65 2.42 13.32
CA TRP A 289 -31.51 2.72 14.74
C TRP A 289 -30.10 2.48 15.29
N LEU A 290 -29.28 1.68 14.61
CA LEU A 290 -27.94 1.34 15.09
C LEU A 290 -26.96 2.52 15.05
N GLU A 291 -27.15 3.45 14.11
CA GLU A 291 -26.34 4.67 14.03
C GLU A 291 -26.61 5.64 15.20
N PHE A 292 -27.80 5.56 15.79
CA PHE A 292 -28.22 6.40 16.91
C PHE A 292 -28.12 5.70 18.27
N ASP A 293 -27.58 4.48 18.32
CA ASP A 293 -27.38 3.72 19.55
C ASP A 293 -26.12 4.20 20.29
N MET A 294 -26.27 5.32 21.01
CA MET A 294 -25.18 5.94 21.77
C MET A 294 -24.58 5.02 22.84
N LEU A 295 -25.32 4.02 23.33
CA LEU A 295 -24.82 3.09 24.36
C LEU A 295 -23.83 2.07 23.79
N ARG A 296 -23.85 1.88 22.48
CA ARG A 296 -22.91 1.00 21.76
C ARG A 296 -21.56 1.68 21.53
N GLU A 297 -21.53 3.00 21.46
CA GLU A 297 -20.31 3.78 21.28
C GLU A 297 -19.29 3.47 22.38
N TYR A 298 -18.01 3.45 22.00
CA TYR A 298 -16.92 3.20 22.91
C TYR A 298 -16.00 4.41 22.94
N ASP A 299 -16.24 5.30 23.91
CA ASP A 299 -15.41 6.49 24.11
C ASP A 299 -14.02 6.09 24.66
N THR A 300 -13.00 6.26 23.82
CA THR A 300 -11.62 5.92 24.13
C THR A 300 -10.77 7.12 24.52
N SER A 301 -11.30 8.35 24.50
CA SER A 301 -10.55 9.60 24.72
C SER A 301 -9.65 9.55 25.96
N LYS A 302 -10.25 9.29 27.14
CA LYS A 302 -9.53 9.18 28.42
C LYS A 302 -8.51 8.03 28.45
N ILE A 303 -8.83 6.94 27.76
CA ILE A 303 -7.96 5.76 27.68
C ILE A 303 -6.74 6.07 26.81
N GLU A 304 -6.95 6.73 25.68
CA GLU A 304 -5.89 7.17 24.77
C GLU A 304 -4.96 8.17 25.44
N GLU A 305 -5.49 9.18 26.14
CA GLU A 305 -4.68 10.12 26.92
C GLU A 305 -3.81 9.41 27.96
N LYS A 306 -4.37 8.42 28.66
CA LYS A 306 -3.61 7.60 29.62
C LYS A 306 -2.53 6.80 28.93
N ILE A 307 -2.84 6.15 27.81
CA ILE A 307 -1.86 5.39 27.02
C ILE A 307 -0.73 6.31 26.54
N TRP A 308 -1.05 7.51 26.07
CA TRP A 308 -0.06 8.48 25.61
C TRP A 308 0.92 8.87 26.71
N LYS A 309 0.43 9.14 27.93
CA LYS A 309 1.29 9.44 29.09
C LYS A 309 2.25 8.29 29.39
N GLU A 310 1.74 7.06 29.41
CA GLU A 310 2.56 5.88 29.63
C GLU A 310 3.60 5.67 28.52
N LEU A 311 3.22 5.92 27.25
CA LEU A 311 4.15 5.82 26.11
C LEU A 311 5.26 6.87 26.19
N SER A 312 4.94 8.12 26.54
CA SER A 312 5.96 9.16 26.71
C SER A 312 6.93 8.81 27.84
N GLU A 313 6.43 8.38 29.00
CA GLU A 313 7.26 8.00 30.14
C GLU A 313 8.20 6.84 29.82
N GLU A 314 7.72 5.83 29.08
CA GLU A 314 8.55 4.67 28.72
C GLU A 314 9.52 4.95 27.57
N LEU A 315 9.25 5.95 26.70
CA LEU A 315 10.19 6.37 25.65
C LEU A 315 11.30 7.28 26.19
N GLU A 316 11.03 8.03 27.26
CA GLU A 316 12.04 8.84 27.96
C GLU A 316 13.01 8.00 28.80
N LYS A 317 12.63 6.78 29.19
CA LYS A 317 13.47 5.80 29.90
C LYS A 317 14.35 4.98 28.96
#